data_AF-A0A0F9AP58-F1
#
_entry.id   AF-A0A0F9AP58-F1
#
_cell.length_a   1.000
_cell.length_b   1.000
_cell.length_c   1.000
_cell.angle_alpha   90.00
_cell.angle_beta   90.00
_cell.angle_gamma   90.00
#
_symmetry.space_group_name_H-M   'P 1'
#
loop_
_entity.id
_entity.type
_entity.pdbx_description
1 polymer ?
#
loop_
_entity_poly.entity_id
_entity_poly.type
_entity_poly.pdbx_seq_one_letter_code
_entity_poly.pdbx_strand_id
1 'polypeptide(L)' 'MSWDLLLAASQAVLMVPILVALSNSHTYIPRWSTGPLVVGLIGVTVALFGLGAVFGATVAGLEVILWGLVFWMRGKK' A
#
# COMPACT_ATOMS: atom_id res chain seq x y z
N MET A 1 -10.53 8.23 -16.52
CA MET A 1 -10.65 7.76 -15.12
C MET A 1 -10.25 8.91 -14.22
N SER A 2 -11.06 9.33 -13.25
CA SER A 2 -10.70 10.45 -12.37
C SER A 2 -9.60 10.03 -11.39
N TRP A 3 -8.67 10.93 -11.11
CA TRP A 3 -7.59 10.68 -10.15
C TRP A 3 -8.12 10.38 -8.75
N ASP A 4 -9.24 11.01 -8.36
CA ASP A 4 -9.93 10.74 -7.11
C ASP A 4 -10.46 9.31 -7.02
N LEU A 5 -10.97 8.77 -8.13
CA LEU A 5 -11.47 7.39 -8.17
C LEU A 5 -10.31 6.38 -8.07
N LEU A 6 -9.17 6.69 -8.70
CA LEU A 6 -7.95 5.90 -8.53
C LEU A 6 -7.47 5.95 -7.07
N LEU A 7 -7.46 7.14 -6.46
CA LEU A 7 -7.07 7.31 -5.07
C LEU A 7 -7.99 6.51 -4.15
N ALA A 8 -9.30 6.63 -4.30
CA ALA A 8 -10.30 5.91 -3.51
C ALA A 8 -10.16 4.40 -3.66
N ALA A 9 -10.00 3.90 -4.89
CA ALA A 9 -9.80 2.47 -5.14
C ALA A 9 -8.50 1.97 -4.51
N SER A 10 -7.42 2.74 -4.61
CA SER A 10 -6.12 2.40 -4.02
C SER A 10 -6.19 2.34 -2.50
N GLN A 11 -6.89 3.30 -1.88
CA GLN A 11 -7.17 3.31 -0.44
C GLN A 11 -8.01 2.10 0.00
N ALA A 12 -8.99 1.68 -0.81
CA ALA A 12 -9.76 0.47 -0.53
C ALA A 12 -8.87 -0.79 -0.52
N VAL A 13 -7.90 -0.89 -1.44
CA VAL A 13 -6.93 -2.00 -1.46
C VAL A 13 -6.05 -2.00 -0.21
N LEU A 14 -5.68 -0.82 0.32
CA LEU A 14 -4.90 -0.71 1.57
C LEU A 14 -5.64 -1.22 2.80
N MET A 15 -6.98 -1.35 2.75
CA MET A 15 -7.75 -1.90 3.87
C MET A 15 -7.59 -3.41 4.02
N VAL A 16 -7.28 -4.14 2.95
CA VAL A 16 -7.12 -5.61 2.97
C VAL A 16 -6.13 -6.06 4.06
N PRO A 17 -4.91 -5.48 4.16
CA PRO A 17 -4.00 -5.83 5.23
C PRO A 17 -4.48 -5.53 6.65
N ILE A 18 -5.24 -4.44 6.83
CA ILE A 18 -5.84 -4.09 8.12
C ILE A 18 -6.85 -5.17 8.53
N LEU A 19 -7.70 -5.62 7.60
CA LEU A 19 -8.67 -6.68 7.86
C LEU A 19 -7.99 -8.01 8.23
N VAL A 20 -6.86 -8.33 7.59
CA VAL A 20 -6.07 -9.53 7.95
C VAL A 20 -5.43 -9.38 9.32
N ALA A 21 -4.88 -8.21 9.65
CA ALA A 21 -4.31 -7.94 10.98
C ALA A 21 -5.36 -8.04 12.10
N LEU A 22 -6.59 -7.55 11.85
CA LEU A 22 -7.70 -7.65 12.81
C LEU A 22 -8.16 -9.09 13.06
N SER A 23 -8.10 -9.95 12.05
CA SER A 23 -8.51 -11.37 12.19
C SER A 23 -7.46 -12.24 12.88
N ASN A 24 -6.20 -11.78 12.97
CA ASN A 24 -5.14 -12.52 13.65
C ASN A 24 -4.16 -11.58 14.36
N SER A 25 -4.47 -11.28 15.63
CA SER A 25 -3.70 -10.39 16.52
C SER A 25 -2.28 -10.88 16.84
N HIS A 26 -1.97 -12.16 16.59
CA HIS A 26 -0.62 -12.70 16.74
C HIS A 26 0.26 -12.50 15.50
N THR A 27 -0.31 -12.07 14.37
CA THR A 27 0.42 -11.90 13.12
C THR A 27 0.90 -10.47 12.97
N TYR A 28 2.07 -10.17 13.54
CA TYR A 28 2.62 -8.81 13.55
C TYR A 28 2.80 -8.21 12.14
N ILE A 29 3.03 -9.03 11.09
CA ILE A 29 2.95 -8.63 9.66
C ILE A 29 2.61 -9.88 8.80
N PRO A 30 1.36 -10.07 8.37
CA PRO A 30 0.98 -11.23 7.56
C PRO A 30 1.61 -11.16 6.16
N ARG A 31 2.36 -12.19 5.76
CA ARG A 31 3.11 -12.25 4.48
C ARG A 31 2.24 -12.05 3.23
N TRP A 32 0.98 -12.46 3.31
CA TRP A 32 0.01 -12.37 2.21
C TRP A 32 -0.66 -10.99 2.13
N SER A 33 -0.60 -10.23 3.22
CA SER A 33 -1.22 -8.93 3.35
C SER A 33 -0.33 -7.78 2.84
N THR A 34 0.98 -8.01 2.76
CA THR A 34 1.95 -7.03 2.28
C THR A 34 1.91 -6.81 0.77
N GLY A 35 1.50 -7.80 -0.02
CA GLY A 35 1.34 -7.67 -1.48
C GLY A 35 0.28 -6.62 -1.86
N PRO A 36 -0.98 -6.75 -1.37
CA PRO A 36 -2.01 -5.72 -1.56
C PRO A 36 -1.59 -4.35 -1.05
N LEU A 37 -0.83 -4.28 0.05
CA LEU A 37 -0.28 -3.03 0.60
C LEU A 37 0.62 -2.31 -0.41
N VAL A 38 1.56 -3.02 -1.03
CA VAL A 38 2.46 -2.46 -2.06
C VAL A 38 1.66 -1.98 -3.27
N VAL A 39 0.70 -2.78 -3.75
CA VAL A 39 -0.15 -2.42 -4.90
C VAL A 39 -0.99 -1.18 -4.60
N GLY A 40 -1.62 -1.11 -3.43
CA GLY A 40 -2.39 0.05 -2.99
C GLY A 40 -1.52 1.31 -2.89
N LEU A 41 -0.32 1.22 -2.32
CA LEU A 41 0.60 2.35 -2.20
C LEU A 41 1.11 2.86 -3.55
N ILE A 42 1.32 1.97 -4.53
CA ILE A 42 1.65 2.37 -5.91
C ILE A 42 0.49 3.18 -6.50
N GLY A 43 -0.74 2.69 -6.34
CA GLY A 43 -1.93 3.39 -6.82
C GLY A 43 -2.13 4.76 -6.16
N VAL A 44 -1.91 4.86 -4.85
CA VAL A 44 -1.93 6.13 -4.10
C VAL A 44 -0.86 7.09 -4.62
N THR A 45 0.36 6.61 -4.83
CA THR A 45 1.48 7.41 -5.35
C THR A 45 1.12 8.02 -6.71
N VAL A 46 0.63 7.20 -7.63
CA VAL A 46 0.24 7.62 -8.98
C VAL A 46 -0.92 8.61 -8.94
N ALA A 47 -1.94 8.35 -8.11
CA ALA A 47 -3.08 9.24 -7.96
C ALA A 47 -2.70 10.61 -7.38
N LEU A 48 -1.82 10.64 -6.37
CA LEU A 48 -1.33 11.88 -5.77
C LEU A 48 -0.48 12.71 -6.73
N PHE A 49 0.34 12.07 -7.57
CA PHE A 49 1.02 12.76 -8.67
C PHE A 49 0.02 13.36 -9.66
N GLY A 50 -1.03 12.61 -10.03
CA GLY A 50 -2.09 13.10 -10.90
C GLY A 50 -2.91 14.26 -10.33
N LEU A 51 -3.03 14.34 -9.00
CA LEU A 51 -3.69 15.44 -8.28
C LEU A 51 -2.77 16.64 -7.98
N GLY A 52 -1.48 16.58 -8.35
CA GLY A 52 -0.51 17.64 -8.06
C GLY A 52 -0.03 17.67 -6.60
N ALA A 53 -0.38 16.67 -5.78
CA ALA A 53 0.04 16.53 -4.40
C ALA A 53 1.45 15.90 -4.29
N VAL A 54 2.47 16.60 -4.82
CA VAL A 54 3.83 16.09 -5.02
C VAL A 54 4.47 15.56 -3.73
N PHE A 55 4.30 16.28 -2.62
CA PHE A 55 4.84 15.85 -1.32
C PHE A 55 4.20 14.53 -0.86
N GLY A 56 2.88 14.42 -0.93
CA GLY A 56 2.16 13.19 -0.58
C GLY A 56 2.57 12.02 -1.47
N ALA A 57 2.72 12.27 -2.78
CA ALA A 57 3.17 11.24 -3.72
C ALA A 57 4.60 10.77 -3.41
N THR A 58 5.50 11.67 -3.02
CA THR A 58 6.88 11.33 -2.66
C THR A 58 6.93 10.46 -1.40
N VAL A 59 6.17 10.83 -0.37
CA VAL A 59 6.09 10.04 0.87
C VAL A 59 5.50 8.66 0.58
N ALA A 60 4.39 8.57 -0.15
CA ALA A 60 3.79 7.30 -0.55
C ALA A 60 4.76 6.43 -1.37
N GLY A 61 5.55 7.03 -2.27
CA GLY A 61 6.57 6.32 -3.04
C GLY A 61 7.69 5.74 -2.18
N LEU A 62 8.13 6.46 -1.14
CA LEU A 62 9.08 5.94 -0.16
C LEU A 62 8.48 4.76 0.62
N GLU A 63 7.21 4.84 0.98
CA GLU A 63 6.50 3.73 1.64
C GLU A 63 6.42 2.49 0.74
N VAL A 64 6.17 2.65 -0.57
CA VAL A 64 6.22 1.54 -1.54
C VAL A 64 7.57 0.84 -1.48
N ILE A 65 8.68 1.59 -1.47
CA ILE A 65 10.03 1.03 -1.44
C ILE A 65 10.26 0.26 -0.15
N LEU A 66 9.92 0.85 1.01
CA LEU A 66 10.10 0.22 2.31
C LEU A 66 9.27 -1.06 2.44
N TRP A 67 7.99 -1.03 2.06
CA TRP A 67 7.12 -2.21 2.10
C TRP A 67 7.51 -3.25 1.05
N GLY A 68 8.00 -2.83 -0.11
CA GLY A 68 8.57 -3.71 -1.12
C GLY A 68 9.80 -4.46 -0.59
N LEU A 69 10.68 -3.78 0.14
CA LEU A 69 11.82 -4.41 0.83
C LEU A 69 11.36 -5.40 1.90
N VAL A 70 10.36 -5.06 2.71
CA VAL A 70 9.77 -5.97 3.71
C VAL A 70 9.19 -7.22 3.03
N PHE A 71 8.44 -7.03 1.93
CA PHE A 71 7.88 -8.14 1.15
C PHE A 71 8.98 -9.04 0.60
N TRP A 72 10.02 -8.46 0.00
CA TRP A 72 11.15 -9.21 -0.55
C TRP A 72 11.93 -10.00 0.51
N MET A 73 12.23 -9.37 1.65
CA MET A 73 13.01 -10.01 2.73
C MET A 73 12.20 -11.06 3.49
N ARG A 74 10.88 -10.88 3.64
CA ARG A 74 10.01 -11.79 4.41
C ARG A 74 9.25 -12.81 3.55
N GLY A 75 9.25 -12.67 2.22
CA GLY A 75 8.58 -13.59 1.29
C GLY A 75 9.37 -14.84 0.92
N LYS A 76 10.63 -14.97 1.37
CA LYS A 76 11.53 -16.11 1.06
C LYS A 76 11.65 -17.18 2.14
N LYS A 77 10.98 -17.00 3.28
CA LYS A 77 10.83 -18.01 4.36
C LYS A 77 9.36 -18.42 4.42
#